data_AF-A0A1C6TRF7-F1
#
_entry.id   AF-A0A1C6TRF7-F1
#
_cell.length_a   1.000
_cell.length_b   1.000
_cell.length_c   1.000
_cell.angle_alpha   90.00
_cell.angle_beta   90.00
_cell.angle_gamma   90.00
#
_symmetry.space_group_name_H-M   'P 1'
#
loop_
_entity.id
_entity.type
_entity.pdbx_description
1 polymer ?
#
loop_
_entity_poly.entity_id
_entity_poly.type
_entity_poly.pdbx_seq_one_letter_code
_entity_poly.pdbx_strand_id
1 'polypeptide(L)'
;MTTEEQQRTFPRRDAEGRILTLGDLLGVSLAGLVIGVLALVLFEWAFATMGAGGFGRTNGWLAVILPVWLFWDDFRAWDFGAARVLAALAGVAVGVFAGLLAAGLAAGLPPLVSGALAAAVFTVVYAVIWFPGVHWLARRTG
;
A
#
# COMPACT_ATOMS: atom_id res chain seq x y z
N MET A 1 15.06 -23.98 -1.18
CA MET A 1 15.46 -22.85 -2.03
C MET A 1 16.74 -22.28 -1.47
N THR A 2 17.79 -22.18 -2.27
CA THR A 2 19.06 -21.57 -1.88
C THR A 2 18.90 -20.05 -1.82
N THR A 3 19.70 -19.35 -1.01
CA THR A 3 19.63 -17.88 -0.82
C THR A 3 19.72 -17.11 -2.15
N GLU A 4 20.36 -17.70 -3.16
CA GLU A 4 20.46 -17.15 -4.52
C GLU A 4 19.14 -17.20 -5.32
N GLU A 5 18.27 -18.19 -5.11
CA GLU A 5 16.96 -18.28 -5.79
C GLU A 5 15.97 -17.23 -5.25
N GLN A 6 15.99 -16.97 -3.93
CA GLN A 6 15.15 -15.93 -3.31
C GLN A 6 15.52 -14.52 -3.79
N GLN A 7 16.81 -14.27 -4.09
CA GLN A 7 17.26 -12.98 -4.65
C GLN A 7 16.84 -12.78 -6.12
N ARG A 8 16.46 -13.83 -6.83
CA ARG A 8 15.98 -13.76 -8.23
C ARG A 8 14.46 -13.58 -8.36
N THR A 9 13.72 -13.72 -7.26
CA THR A 9 12.26 -13.58 -7.24
C THR A 9 11.88 -12.15 -6.84
N PHE A 10 10.96 -11.51 -7.58
CA PHE A 10 10.45 -10.19 -7.23
C PHE A 10 9.19 -10.31 -6.36
N PRO A 11 9.07 -9.56 -5.24
CA PRO A 11 10.07 -8.67 -4.65
C PRO A 11 11.20 -9.46 -3.95
N ARG A 12 12.42 -8.90 -3.94
CA ARG A 12 13.56 -9.53 -3.28
C ARG A 12 13.39 -9.44 -1.76
N ARG A 13 13.54 -10.57 -1.09
CA ARG A 13 13.38 -10.70 0.37
C ARG A 13 14.61 -11.33 1.02
N ASP A 14 14.86 -11.00 2.28
CA ASP A 14 15.87 -11.67 3.09
C ASP A 14 15.35 -12.98 3.72
N ALA A 15 16.19 -13.61 4.56
CA ALA A 15 15.88 -14.87 5.21
C ALA A 15 14.69 -14.76 6.17
N GLU A 16 14.46 -13.57 6.73
CA GLU A 16 13.36 -13.26 7.64
C GLU A 16 12.07 -12.85 6.88
N GLY A 17 12.14 -12.73 5.55
CA GLY A 17 11.02 -12.38 4.68
C GLY A 17 10.78 -10.87 4.52
N ARG A 18 11.72 -10.03 4.96
CA ARG A 18 11.67 -8.57 4.84
C ARG A 18 12.04 -8.14 3.43
N ILE A 19 11.40 -7.11 2.91
CA ILE A 19 11.71 -6.58 1.57
C ILE A 19 13.05 -5.81 1.60
N LEU A 20 13.95 -6.15 0.69
CA LEU A 20 15.33 -5.64 0.68
C LEU A 20 15.48 -4.20 0.18
N THR A 21 14.58 -3.73 -0.68
CA THR A 21 14.71 -2.41 -1.30
C THR A 21 13.39 -1.64 -1.33
N LEU A 22 13.48 -0.31 -1.19
CA LEU A 22 12.32 0.58 -1.34
C LEU A 22 11.68 0.45 -2.72
N GLY A 23 12.50 0.25 -3.77
CA GLY A 23 12.02 0.04 -5.13
C GLY A 23 11.14 -1.20 -5.26
N ASP A 24 11.55 -2.31 -4.63
CA ASP A 24 10.76 -3.54 -4.63
C ASP A 24 9.46 -3.37 -3.83
N LEU A 25 9.52 -2.69 -2.67
CA LEU A 25 8.35 -2.38 -1.84
C LEU A 25 7.33 -1.50 -2.58
N LEU A 26 7.80 -0.43 -3.23
CA LEU A 26 6.97 0.44 -4.05
C LEU A 26 6.41 -0.31 -5.25
N GLY A 27 7.23 -1.09 -5.96
CA GLY A 27 6.79 -1.83 -7.14
C GLY A 27 5.69 -2.83 -6.82
N VAL A 28 5.86 -3.64 -5.77
CA VAL A 28 4.86 -4.65 -5.39
C VAL A 28 3.60 -4.02 -4.79
N SER A 29 3.73 -2.95 -4.00
CA SER A 29 2.57 -2.26 -3.42
C SER A 29 1.77 -1.49 -4.48
N LEU A 30 2.43 -0.83 -5.43
CA LEU A 30 1.76 -0.18 -6.57
C LEU A 30 1.13 -1.19 -7.52
N ALA A 31 1.76 -2.35 -7.76
CA ALA A 31 1.12 -3.43 -8.51
C ALA A 31 -0.15 -3.91 -7.81
N GLY A 32 -0.11 -4.13 -6.49
CA GLY A 32 -1.27 -4.46 -5.67
C GLY A 32 -2.37 -3.39 -5.75
N LEU A 33 -1.99 -2.11 -5.71
CA LEU A 33 -2.93 -1.00 -5.87
C LEU A 33 -3.60 -1.01 -7.25
N VAL A 34 -2.84 -1.19 -8.33
CA VAL A 34 -3.37 -1.28 -9.70
C VAL A 34 -4.35 -2.44 -9.82
N ILE A 35 -4.00 -3.60 -9.28
CA ILE A 35 -4.90 -4.77 -9.24
C ILE A 35 -6.18 -4.43 -8.45
N GLY A 36 -6.05 -3.75 -7.31
CA GLY A 36 -7.19 -3.30 -6.51
C GLY A 36 -8.12 -2.35 -7.28
N VAL A 37 -7.56 -1.35 -7.98
CA VAL A 37 -8.33 -0.43 -8.83
C VAL A 37 -9.02 -1.18 -9.96
N LEU A 38 -8.32 -2.08 -10.66
CA LEU A 38 -8.90 -2.88 -11.74
C LEU A 38 -10.04 -3.77 -11.23
N ALA A 39 -9.89 -4.37 -10.05
CA ALA A 39 -10.94 -5.15 -9.42
C ALA A 39 -12.18 -4.29 -9.12
N LEU A 40 -12.01 -3.09 -8.56
CA LEU A 40 -13.14 -2.17 -8.31
C LEU A 40 -13.83 -1.74 -9.61
N VAL A 41 -13.08 -1.39 -10.64
CA VAL A 41 -13.62 -1.05 -11.96
C VAL A 41 -14.42 -2.22 -12.55
N LEU A 42 -13.89 -3.43 -12.47
CA LEU A 42 -14.56 -4.63 -12.95
C LEU A 42 -15.85 -4.92 -12.17
N PHE A 43 -15.83 -4.76 -10.85
CA PHE A 43 -17.02 -4.92 -10.01
C PHE A 43 -18.10 -3.90 -10.37
N GLU A 44 -17.75 -2.61 -10.46
CA GLU A 44 -18.72 -1.59 -10.85
C GLU A 44 -19.30 -1.82 -12.25
N TRP A 45 -18.45 -2.23 -13.19
CA TRP A 45 -18.89 -2.55 -14.54
C TRP A 45 -19.89 -3.73 -14.55
N ALA A 46 -19.63 -4.78 -13.78
CA ALA A 46 -20.54 -5.90 -13.62
C ALA A 46 -21.88 -5.47 -12.98
N PHE A 47 -21.85 -4.66 -11.91
CA PHE A 47 -23.08 -4.18 -11.26
C PHE A 47 -23.89 -3.23 -12.15
N ALA A 48 -23.22 -2.35 -12.90
CA ALA A 48 -23.86 -1.44 -13.83
C ALA A 48 -24.55 -2.19 -14.98
N THR A 49 -23.93 -3.24 -15.52
CA THR A 49 -24.52 -4.07 -16.59
C THR A 49 -25.70 -4.91 -16.10
N MET A 50 -25.76 -5.24 -14.81
CA MET A 50 -26.90 -5.92 -14.17
C MET A 50 -28.03 -4.95 -13.74
N GLY A 51 -27.91 -3.64 -14.01
CA GLY A 51 -28.92 -2.64 -13.63
C GLY A 51 -28.98 -2.35 -12.12
N ALA A 52 -27.98 -2.81 -11.35
CA ALA A 52 -27.95 -2.72 -9.89
C ALA A 52 -27.24 -1.46 -9.35
N GLY A 53 -26.86 -0.50 -10.21
CA GLY A 53 -26.18 0.72 -9.79
C GLY A 53 -25.68 1.60 -10.94
N GLY A 54 -25.17 2.79 -10.58
CA GLY A 54 -24.48 3.70 -11.48
C GLY A 54 -22.96 3.64 -11.31
N PHE A 55 -22.22 3.81 -12.40
CA PHE A 55 -20.75 3.76 -12.42
C PHE A 55 -20.12 4.98 -11.71
N GLY A 56 -18.98 4.77 -11.05
CA GLY A 56 -18.17 5.77 -10.38
C GLY A 56 -18.56 6.08 -8.93
N ARG A 57 -19.54 5.38 -8.35
CA ARG A 57 -20.05 5.68 -6.99
C ARG A 57 -19.31 4.95 -5.87
N THR A 58 -18.57 3.90 -6.20
CA THR A 58 -17.76 3.13 -5.26
C THR A 58 -16.59 3.95 -4.76
N ASN A 59 -16.30 3.85 -3.47
CA ASN A 59 -15.15 4.52 -2.88
C ASN A 59 -13.85 3.85 -3.36
N GLY A 60 -13.07 4.56 -4.18
CA GLY A 60 -11.79 4.06 -4.71
C GLY A 60 -10.72 3.79 -3.64
N TRP A 61 -10.91 4.28 -2.42
CA TRP A 61 -10.00 4.01 -1.29
C TRP A 61 -9.86 2.51 -0.99
N LEU A 62 -10.86 1.70 -1.36
CA LEU A 62 -10.82 0.25 -1.23
C LEU A 62 -9.64 -0.40 -1.99
N ALA A 63 -9.07 0.27 -2.99
CA ALA A 63 -7.89 -0.22 -3.71
C ALA A 63 -6.66 -0.38 -2.79
N VAL A 64 -6.65 0.29 -1.63
CA VAL A 64 -5.55 0.25 -0.67
C VAL A 64 -5.45 -1.09 0.09
N ILE A 65 -6.49 -1.93 0.03
CA ILE A 65 -6.56 -3.20 0.79
C ILE A 65 -5.35 -4.10 0.48
N LEU A 66 -5.01 -4.26 -0.81
CA LEU A 66 -3.87 -5.09 -1.20
C LEU A 66 -2.53 -4.51 -0.73
N PRO A 67 -2.21 -3.22 -0.94
CA PRO A 67 -1.05 -2.58 -0.31
C PRO A 67 -0.98 -2.79 1.21
N VAL A 68 -2.08 -2.58 1.93
CA VAL A 68 -2.13 -2.72 3.40
C VAL A 68 -1.80 -4.13 3.83
N TRP A 69 -2.36 -5.14 3.14
CA TRP A 69 -2.07 -6.54 3.45
C TRP A 69 -0.58 -6.87 3.25
N LEU A 70 0.03 -6.33 2.20
CA LEU A 70 1.46 -6.50 1.95
C LEU A 70 2.33 -5.82 3.02
N PHE A 71 2.00 -4.59 3.41
CA PHE A 71 2.70 -3.90 4.50
C PHE A 71 2.52 -4.62 5.84
N TRP A 72 1.39 -5.28 6.05
CA TRP A 72 1.15 -6.08 7.23
C TRP A 72 2.02 -7.34 7.26
N ASP A 73 2.17 -8.02 6.13
CA ASP A 73 3.12 -9.13 6.00
C ASP A 73 4.57 -8.68 6.27
N ASP A 74 5.00 -7.56 5.68
CA ASP A 74 6.33 -7.00 5.94
C ASP A 74 6.48 -6.59 7.41
N PHE A 75 5.48 -5.94 8.02
CA PHE A 75 5.47 -5.60 9.45
C PHE A 75 5.66 -6.82 10.35
N ARG A 76 5.03 -7.96 10.03
CA ARG A 76 5.17 -9.20 10.79
C ARG A 76 6.55 -9.84 10.62
N ALA A 77 7.26 -9.58 9.53
CA ALA A 77 8.61 -10.09 9.27
C ALA A 77 9.69 -9.40 10.13
N TRP A 78 9.40 -8.21 10.67
CA TRP A 78 10.29 -7.55 11.62
C TRP A 78 10.08 -8.07 13.04
N ASP A 79 11.15 -8.19 13.83
CA ASP A 79 11.08 -8.59 15.23
C ASP A 79 10.18 -7.67 16.09
N PHE A 80 9.69 -8.21 17.20
CA PHE A 80 8.90 -7.45 18.16
C PHE A 80 9.72 -6.30 18.75
N GLY A 81 9.36 -5.06 18.39
CA GLY A 81 10.03 -3.87 18.93
C GLY A 81 9.21 -2.60 18.75
N ALA A 82 9.49 -1.60 19.60
CA ALA A 82 8.89 -0.26 19.50
C ALA A 82 9.19 0.39 18.14
N ALA A 83 10.31 0.01 17.51
CA ALA A 83 10.76 0.54 16.24
C ALA A 83 9.73 0.38 15.11
N ARG A 84 9.28 -0.84 14.86
CA ARG A 84 8.27 -1.12 13.82
C ARG A 84 6.93 -0.45 14.14
N VAL A 85 6.54 -0.39 15.41
CA VAL A 85 5.25 0.21 15.80
C VAL A 85 5.26 1.72 15.54
N LEU A 86 6.32 2.42 15.97
CA LEU A 86 6.44 3.86 15.75
C LEU A 86 6.54 4.21 14.26
N ALA A 87 7.32 3.46 13.48
CA ALA A 87 7.42 3.66 12.05
C ALA A 87 6.07 3.42 11.34
N ALA A 88 5.35 2.36 11.70
CA ALA A 88 4.02 2.08 11.16
C ALA A 88 3.03 3.18 11.52
N LEU A 89 2.95 3.60 12.78
CA LEU A 89 2.03 4.64 13.22
C LEU A 89 2.30 5.98 12.54
N ALA A 90 3.58 6.38 12.43
CA ALA A 90 3.96 7.58 11.70
C ALA A 90 3.59 7.49 10.22
N GLY A 91 3.86 6.34 9.59
CA GLY A 91 3.49 6.07 8.20
C GLY A 91 1.98 6.13 7.97
N VAL A 92 1.17 5.52 8.85
CA VAL A 92 -0.30 5.58 8.77
C VAL A 92 -0.78 7.02 8.91
N ALA A 93 -0.32 7.74 9.94
CA ALA A 93 -0.79 9.10 10.21
C ALA A 93 -0.52 10.04 9.03
N VAL A 94 0.72 10.06 8.54
CA VAL A 94 1.13 10.95 7.44
C VAL A 94 0.54 10.47 6.11
N GLY A 95 0.49 9.16 5.86
CA GLY A 95 -0.10 8.58 4.66
C GLY A 95 -1.59 8.87 4.53
N VAL A 96 -2.36 8.68 5.61
CA VAL A 96 -3.80 8.98 5.62
C VAL A 96 -4.03 10.46 5.39
N PHE A 97 -3.28 11.31 6.10
CA PHE A 97 -3.39 12.77 5.92
C PHE A 97 -3.09 13.19 4.47
N ALA A 98 -1.99 12.70 3.89
CA ALA A 98 -1.63 13.00 2.50
C ALA A 98 -2.66 12.46 1.49
N GLY A 99 -3.18 11.25 1.71
CA GLY A 99 -4.23 10.67 0.89
C GLY A 99 -5.53 11.49 0.94
N LEU A 100 -5.97 11.90 2.13
CA LEU A 100 -7.15 12.75 2.29
C LEU A 100 -6.98 14.13 1.65
N LEU A 101 -5.78 14.73 1.74
CA LEU A 101 -5.47 15.97 1.02
C LEU A 101 -5.60 15.78 -0.50
N ALA A 102 -5.04 14.69 -1.04
CA ALA A 102 -5.16 14.38 -2.47
C ALA A 102 -6.63 14.15 -2.89
N ALA A 103 -7.41 13.45 -2.07
CA ALA A 103 -8.85 13.28 -2.29
C ALA A 103 -9.59 14.62 -2.33
N GLY A 104 -9.27 15.52 -1.39
CA GLY A 104 -9.88 16.85 -1.31
C GLY A 104 -9.57 17.73 -2.52
N LEU A 105 -8.34 17.68 -3.02
CA LEU A 105 -7.95 18.34 -4.27
C LEU A 105 -8.68 17.75 -5.50
N ALA A 106 -9.05 16.48 -5.44
CA ALA A 106 -9.78 15.76 -6.47
C ALA A 106 -11.30 15.66 -6.21
N ALA A 107 -11.86 16.47 -5.32
CA ALA A 107 -13.26 16.34 -4.89
C ALA A 107 -14.30 16.53 -6.00
N GLY A 108 -13.92 17.16 -7.13
CA GLY A 108 -14.79 17.29 -8.31
C GLY A 108 -14.83 16.04 -9.21
N LEU A 109 -14.01 15.03 -8.95
CA LEU A 109 -13.97 13.77 -9.71
C LEU A 109 -14.91 12.72 -9.11
N PRO A 110 -15.30 11.69 -9.89
CA PRO A 110 -16.07 10.56 -9.37
C PRO A 110 -15.39 9.95 -8.12
N PRO A 111 -16.16 9.54 -7.09
CA PRO A 111 -15.66 8.89 -5.87
C PRO A 111 -14.65 7.76 -6.10
N LEU A 112 -14.80 7.01 -7.19
CA LEU A 112 -13.85 5.97 -7.57
C LEU A 112 -12.46 6.54 -7.88
N VAL A 113 -12.41 7.64 -8.63
CA VAL A 113 -11.16 8.26 -9.09
C VAL A 113 -10.48 9.02 -7.96
N SER A 114 -11.24 9.85 -7.24
CA SER A 114 -10.70 10.60 -6.10
C SER A 114 -10.23 9.67 -4.97
N GLY A 115 -10.98 8.60 -4.69
CA GLY A 115 -10.58 7.56 -3.74
C GLY A 115 -9.35 6.77 -4.18
N ALA A 116 -9.25 6.41 -5.47
CA ALA A 116 -8.08 5.69 -5.99
C ALA A 116 -6.81 6.55 -5.96
N LEU A 117 -6.92 7.84 -6.29
CA LEU A 117 -5.82 8.79 -6.15
C LEU A 117 -5.34 8.87 -4.69
N ALA A 118 -6.30 9.00 -3.78
CA ALA A 118 -6.06 9.07 -2.36
C ALA A 118 -5.35 7.80 -1.84
N ALA A 119 -5.78 6.61 -2.28
CA ALA A 119 -5.12 5.34 -2.00
C ALA A 119 -3.68 5.30 -2.56
N ALA A 120 -3.47 5.80 -3.79
CA ALA A 120 -2.14 5.88 -4.40
C ALA A 120 -1.17 6.75 -3.58
N VAL A 121 -1.62 7.94 -3.19
CA VAL A 121 -0.82 8.85 -2.35
C VAL A 121 -0.52 8.22 -1.00
N PHE A 122 -1.53 7.61 -0.35
CA PHE A 122 -1.31 6.86 0.89
C PHE A 122 -0.23 5.78 0.71
N THR A 123 -0.34 4.93 -0.31
CA THR A 123 0.58 3.81 -0.52
C THR A 123 2.02 4.27 -0.71
N VAL A 124 2.23 5.33 -1.51
CA VAL A 124 3.57 5.88 -1.76
C VAL A 124 4.15 6.51 -0.50
N VAL A 125 3.39 7.39 0.16
CA VAL A 125 3.84 8.08 1.37
C VAL A 125 4.12 7.09 2.49
N TYR A 126 3.24 6.10 2.68
CA TYR A 126 3.45 5.04 3.66
C TYR A 126 4.75 4.28 3.37
N ALA A 127 4.98 3.83 2.14
CA ALA A 127 6.20 3.09 1.78
C ALA A 127 7.48 3.91 2.03
N VAL A 128 7.46 5.20 1.67
CA VAL A 128 8.59 6.13 1.85
C VAL A 128 8.87 6.44 3.31
N ILE A 129 7.88 6.36 4.20
CA ILE A 129 8.10 6.54 5.65
C ILE A 129 8.49 5.22 6.31
N TRP A 130 7.74 4.17 6.01
CA TRP A 130 7.91 2.83 6.59
C TRP A 130 9.31 2.30 6.35
N PHE A 131 9.75 2.23 5.09
CA PHE A 131 11.00 1.57 4.71
C PHE A 131 12.21 2.20 5.40
N PRO A 132 12.54 3.50 5.22
CA PRO A 132 13.67 4.09 5.93
C PRO A 132 13.43 4.18 7.43
N GLY A 133 12.19 4.38 7.89
CA GLY A 133 11.84 4.51 9.30
C GLY A 133 12.16 3.25 10.11
N VAL A 134 11.70 2.09 9.65
CA VAL A 134 11.94 0.82 10.33
C VAL A 134 13.43 0.46 10.33
N HIS A 135 14.12 0.64 9.20
CA HIS A 135 15.55 0.35 9.09
C HIS A 135 16.41 1.28 9.94
N TRP A 136 16.07 2.57 10.02
CA TRP A 136 16.79 3.54 10.84
C TRP A 136 16.58 3.30 12.33
N LEU A 137 15.35 3.03 12.74
CA LEU A 137 15.00 2.86 14.15
C LEU A 137 15.52 1.52 14.68
N ALA A 138 15.45 0.46 13.89
CA ALA A 138 16.05 -0.84 14.23
C ALA A 138 17.56 -0.74 14.51
N ARG A 139 18.30 0.08 13.75
CA ARG A 139 19.74 0.32 14.00
C ARG A 139 20.04 1.07 15.30
N ARG A 140 19.05 1.75 15.89
CA ARG A 140 19.23 2.57 17.11
C ARG A 140 18.71 1.90 18.38
N THR A 141 17.83 0.91 18.23
CA THR A 141 17.17 0.24 19.36
C THR A 141 17.47 -1.25 19.44
N GLY A 142 18.27 -1.79 18.51
CA GLY A 142 18.70 -3.19 18.45
C GLY A 142 20.14 -3.37 18.88
#